data_AF-A0A958FUV4-F1
#
_entry.id   AF-A0A958FUV4-F1
#
_cell.length_a   1.000
_cell.length_b   1.000
_cell.length_c   1.000
_cell.angle_alpha   90.00
_cell.angle_beta   90.00
_cell.angle_gamma   90.00
#
_symmetry.space_group_name_H-M   'P 1'
#
loop_
_entity.id
_entity.type
_entity.pdbx_description
1 polymer ?
#
loop_
_entity_poly.entity_id
_entity_poly.type
_entity_poly.pdbx_seq_one_letter_code
_entity_poly.pdbx_strand_id
1 'polypeptide(L)'
;MNRFLGSIFWMLMAFMLFPLYAQNNLSKEVNLKKLPPSERFKINNDHEKALRKSLQDDSRHDRFKETIINGNEIRVLITNQGSISTPNADNANADLVWPSGPNGLGYAYEFGPMIGAEVIDANGDTISVITDGFISLSDGDYEPGTANKWGWEPRLGFSDQASNEVATFTDLDRDLDGKPDSWPENWFNEALGRYVWPAFLGDDATTPDEEVFYVMDDFDNAEFEYYPVPSDSSVRGLGLELQVRMFQFNNPLAEDLIFLVYTITNVSEKTLNKVHLGMFGDPHIGGPNDFSDD
;
A
#
# COMPACT_ATOMS: atom_id res chain seq x y z
N MET A 1 -46.09 0.08 54.28
CA MET A 1 -46.73 0.93 53.26
C MET A 1 -45.62 1.63 52.50
N ASN A 2 -45.48 1.34 51.19
CA ASN A 2 -44.59 1.93 50.16
C ASN A 2 -43.06 1.89 50.40
N ARG A 3 -42.33 0.92 49.81
CA ARG A 3 -41.87 0.79 48.40
C ARG A 3 -40.67 1.70 48.07
N PHE A 4 -39.46 1.18 48.27
CA PHE A 4 -38.26 1.60 47.54
C PHE A 4 -38.13 0.70 46.29
N LEU A 5 -38.17 1.31 45.10
CA LEU A 5 -37.89 0.62 43.84
C LEU A 5 -36.38 0.34 43.75
N GLY A 6 -36.01 -0.93 43.67
CA GLY A 6 -34.70 -1.35 43.21
C GLY A 6 -34.63 -1.25 41.69
N SER A 7 -33.71 -0.44 41.18
CA SER A 7 -33.36 -0.43 39.76
C SER A 7 -32.31 -1.51 39.52
N ILE A 8 -32.70 -2.58 38.82
CA ILE A 8 -31.82 -3.65 38.37
C ILE A 8 -31.08 -3.12 37.14
N PHE A 9 -29.79 -2.88 37.28
CA PHE A 9 -28.90 -2.52 36.18
C PHE A 9 -28.62 -3.80 35.37
N TRP A 10 -29.30 -3.95 34.23
CA TRP A 10 -28.97 -4.99 33.26
C TRP A 10 -27.70 -4.56 32.52
N MET A 11 -26.57 -5.14 32.91
CA MET A 11 -25.33 -5.08 32.12
C MET A 11 -25.53 -6.00 30.91
N LEU A 12 -25.99 -5.43 29.81
CA LEU A 12 -26.02 -6.07 28.50
C LEU A 12 -24.57 -6.25 28.03
N MET A 13 -24.00 -7.41 28.38
CA MET A 13 -22.76 -7.90 27.79
C MET A 13 -23.10 -8.33 26.36
N ALA A 14 -22.99 -7.39 25.42
CA ALA A 14 -23.10 -7.68 24.01
C ALA A 14 -21.86 -8.48 23.59
N PHE A 15 -21.95 -9.81 23.66
CA PHE A 15 -21.10 -10.66 22.87
C PHE A 15 -21.43 -10.35 21.41
N MET A 16 -20.58 -9.55 20.75
CA MET A 16 -20.56 -9.51 19.30
C MET A 16 -20.19 -10.92 18.84
N LEU A 17 -21.21 -11.69 18.50
CA LEU A 17 -21.08 -12.89 17.68
C LEU A 17 -20.62 -12.42 16.30
N PHE A 18 -19.31 -12.26 16.14
CA PHE A 18 -18.71 -12.26 14.81
C PHE A 18 -19.15 -13.56 14.12
N PRO A 19 -19.56 -13.52 12.85
CA PRO A 19 -19.92 -14.73 12.14
C PRO A 19 -18.68 -15.64 12.12
N LEU A 20 -18.82 -16.80 12.78
CA LEU A 20 -17.83 -17.88 12.93
C LEU A 20 -17.36 -18.50 11.59
N TYR A 21 -17.65 -17.87 10.45
CA TYR A 21 -17.45 -18.38 9.10
C TYR A 21 -16.15 -17.88 8.43
N ALA A 22 -15.43 -16.92 9.02
CA ALA A 22 -14.11 -16.47 8.49
C ALA A 22 -12.91 -17.02 9.28
N GLN A 23 -13.13 -17.59 10.46
CA GLN A 23 -12.07 -17.85 11.44
C GLN A 23 -11.29 -19.16 11.21
N ASN A 24 -11.73 -20.04 10.31
CA ASN A 24 -11.21 -21.42 10.22
C ASN A 24 -10.27 -21.72 9.03
N ASN A 25 -9.98 -20.76 8.14
CA ASN A 25 -9.15 -21.04 6.95
C ASN A 25 -7.85 -20.23 6.84
N LEU A 26 -7.61 -19.23 7.69
CA LEU A 26 -6.40 -18.40 7.63
C LEU A 26 -5.23 -18.94 8.47
N SER A 27 -5.42 -20.02 9.24
CA SER A 27 -4.42 -20.53 10.21
C SER A 27 -3.69 -21.81 9.78
N LYS A 28 -3.90 -22.30 8.56
CA LYS A 28 -3.04 -23.33 7.95
C LYS A 28 -2.34 -22.66 6.80
N GLU A 29 -1.02 -22.72 6.76
CA GLU A 29 -0.17 -22.35 5.63
C GLU A 29 -0.63 -23.12 4.38
N VAL A 30 -1.66 -22.61 3.70
CA VAL A 30 -2.10 -23.15 2.43
C VAL A 30 -1.06 -22.69 1.43
N ASN A 31 -0.25 -23.62 0.94
CA ASN A 31 0.68 -23.33 -0.13
C ASN A 31 -0.12 -23.01 -1.40
N LEU A 32 -0.37 -21.71 -1.64
CA LEU A 32 -1.19 -21.21 -2.74
C LEU A 32 -0.68 -21.67 -4.11
N LYS A 33 0.64 -21.89 -4.25
CA LYS A 33 1.28 -22.37 -5.49
C LYS A 33 0.87 -23.81 -5.84
N LYS A 34 0.37 -24.60 -4.89
CA LYS A 34 -0.10 -25.99 -5.12
C LYS A 34 -1.60 -26.10 -5.40
N LEU A 35 -2.34 -24.99 -5.29
CA LEU A 35 -3.77 -24.99 -5.53
C LEU A 35 -4.09 -24.88 -7.02
N PRO A 36 -5.28 -25.37 -7.46
CA PRO A 36 -5.81 -25.06 -8.78
C PRO A 36 -5.88 -23.53 -9.00
N PRO A 37 -5.61 -23.03 -10.22
CA PRO A 37 -5.59 -21.58 -10.49
C PRO A 37 -6.87 -20.84 -10.07
N SER A 38 -8.04 -21.44 -10.27
CA SER A 38 -9.33 -20.84 -9.88
C SER A 38 -9.51 -20.72 -8.37
N GLU A 39 -8.95 -21.65 -7.59
CA GLU A 39 -9.01 -21.61 -6.13
C GLU A 39 -8.02 -20.59 -5.58
N ARG A 40 -6.79 -20.55 -6.13
CA ARG A 40 -5.80 -19.52 -5.81
C ARG A 40 -6.33 -18.12 -6.10
N PHE A 41 -6.88 -17.89 -7.29
CA PHE A 41 -7.48 -16.61 -7.69
C PHE A 41 -8.58 -16.18 -6.72
N LYS A 42 -9.44 -17.13 -6.32
CA LYS A 42 -10.51 -16.84 -5.36
C LYS A 42 -9.94 -16.41 -4.00
N ILE A 43 -8.95 -17.13 -3.48
CA ILE A 43 -8.33 -16.81 -2.18
C ILE A 43 -7.67 -15.44 -2.23
N ASN A 44 -6.91 -15.13 -3.28
CA ASN A 44 -6.25 -13.82 -3.41
C ASN A 44 -7.28 -12.69 -3.50
N ASN A 45 -8.35 -12.85 -4.29
CA ASN A 45 -9.40 -11.84 -4.40
C ASN A 45 -10.19 -11.66 -3.09
N ASP A 46 -10.45 -12.76 -2.35
CA ASP A 46 -11.11 -12.67 -1.05
C ASP A 46 -10.21 -11.99 -0.01
N HIS A 47 -8.90 -12.22 -0.06
CA HIS A 47 -7.89 -11.54 0.77
C HIS A 47 -7.76 -10.05 0.44
N GLU A 48 -7.60 -9.69 -0.84
CA GLU A 48 -7.53 -8.29 -1.27
C GLU A 48 -8.77 -7.49 -0.84
N LYS A 49 -9.97 -8.09 -0.92
CA LYS A 49 -11.19 -7.45 -0.39
C LYS A 49 -11.13 -7.25 1.13
N ALA A 50 -10.58 -8.22 1.86
CA ALA A 50 -10.41 -8.10 3.29
C ALA A 50 -9.40 -7.01 3.66
N LEU A 51 -8.28 -6.90 2.92
CA LEU A 51 -7.28 -5.85 3.06
C LEU A 51 -7.85 -4.46 2.75
N ARG A 52 -8.56 -4.30 1.64
CA ARG A 52 -9.23 -3.03 1.31
C ARG A 52 -10.21 -2.62 2.41
N LYS A 53 -10.91 -3.59 2.99
CA LYS A 53 -11.85 -3.35 4.08
C LYS A 53 -11.15 -2.99 5.40
N SER A 54 -10.06 -3.65 5.77
CA SER A 54 -9.31 -3.30 7.00
C SER A 54 -8.84 -1.86 6.94
N LEU A 55 -8.28 -1.43 5.80
CA LEU A 55 -7.87 -0.04 5.59
C LEU A 55 -9.04 0.94 5.54
N GLN A 56 -10.18 0.53 4.98
CA GLN A 56 -11.38 1.38 4.99
C GLN A 56 -11.94 1.61 6.40
N ASP A 57 -11.85 0.59 7.27
CA ASP A 57 -12.39 0.61 8.63
C ASP A 57 -11.41 1.25 9.64
N ASP A 58 -10.13 1.45 9.29
CA ASP A 58 -9.12 2.09 10.13
C ASP A 58 -8.92 3.57 9.81
N SER A 59 -9.30 4.45 10.74
CA SER A 59 -9.16 5.91 10.59
C SER A 59 -7.72 6.43 10.67
N ARG A 60 -6.72 5.59 10.94
CA ARG A 60 -5.31 5.98 11.02
C ARG A 60 -4.62 6.00 9.66
N HIS A 61 -5.14 5.21 8.71
CA HIS A 61 -4.58 5.03 7.37
C HIS A 61 -5.50 5.58 6.30
N ASP A 62 -4.94 5.87 5.14
CA ASP A 62 -5.75 6.08 3.95
C ASP A 62 -6.33 4.74 3.49
N ARG A 63 -7.35 4.82 2.63
CA ARG A 63 -7.87 3.62 1.99
C ARG A 63 -6.82 3.05 1.04
N PHE A 64 -6.91 1.75 0.78
CA PHE A 64 -6.20 1.14 -0.33
C PHE A 64 -6.69 1.77 -1.65
N LYS A 65 -5.76 2.33 -2.43
CA LYS A 65 -6.02 3.04 -3.68
C LYS A 65 -5.09 2.58 -4.78
N GLU A 66 -5.58 2.73 -6.00
CA GLU A 66 -4.94 2.25 -7.21
C GLU A 66 -5.02 3.30 -8.30
N THR A 67 -3.95 3.49 -9.07
CA THR A 67 -4.00 4.30 -10.29
C THR A 67 -3.19 3.62 -11.40
N ILE A 68 -3.57 3.86 -12.65
CA ILE A 68 -2.81 3.39 -13.81
C ILE A 68 -2.14 4.60 -14.44
N ILE A 69 -0.82 4.56 -14.56
CA ILE A 69 -0.07 5.54 -15.35
C ILE A 69 0.34 4.96 -16.70
N ASN A 70 0.30 5.83 -17.71
CA ASN A 70 0.61 5.48 -19.10
C ASN A 70 1.11 6.71 -19.88
N GLY A 71 2.07 7.42 -19.30
CA GLY A 71 2.67 8.63 -19.87
C GLY A 71 3.68 8.35 -20.99
N ASN A 72 4.11 7.09 -21.18
CA ASN A 72 5.03 6.66 -22.24
C ASN A 72 4.73 5.22 -22.73
N GLU A 73 5.72 4.49 -23.25
CA GLU A 73 5.54 3.11 -23.73
C GLU A 73 5.38 2.09 -22.59
N ILE A 74 5.34 2.52 -21.32
CA ILE A 74 5.04 1.67 -20.18
C ILE A 74 3.66 2.03 -19.65
N ARG A 75 2.80 1.03 -19.49
CA ARG A 75 1.56 1.15 -18.71
C ARG A 75 1.69 0.31 -17.45
N VAL A 76 1.38 0.86 -16.28
CA VAL A 76 1.51 0.12 -15.01
C VAL A 76 0.44 0.54 -14.00
N LEU A 77 -0.09 -0.44 -13.25
CA LEU A 77 -0.93 -0.21 -12.09
C LEU A 77 -0.05 0.06 -10.87
N ILE A 78 -0.34 1.12 -10.14
CA ILE A 78 0.35 1.50 -8.91
C ILE A 78 -0.64 1.45 -7.75
N THR A 79 -0.21 0.91 -6.63
CA THR A 79 -0.95 0.93 -5.37
C THR A 79 -0.28 1.86 -4.36
N ASN A 80 -1.05 2.45 -3.46
CA ASN A 80 -0.49 3.21 -2.32
C ASN A 80 0.03 2.33 -1.17
N GLN A 81 0.00 1.00 -1.33
CA GLN A 81 0.64 0.03 -0.41
C GLN A 81 2.09 -0.32 -0.77
N GLY A 82 2.67 0.39 -1.74
CA GLY A 82 4.05 0.20 -2.16
C GLY A 82 4.23 -0.85 -3.27
N SER A 83 3.19 -1.60 -3.61
CA SER A 83 3.23 -2.53 -4.74
C SER A 83 3.05 -1.81 -6.08
N ILE A 84 3.93 -2.16 -7.01
CA ILE A 84 3.90 -1.88 -8.44
C ILE A 84 3.36 -3.14 -9.11
N SER A 85 2.24 -3.00 -9.82
CA SER A 85 1.33 -4.08 -10.16
C SER A 85 0.74 -4.76 -8.92
N THR A 86 -0.20 -5.67 -9.12
CA THR A 86 -0.88 -6.41 -8.04
C THR A 86 -1.03 -7.88 -8.40
N PRO A 87 -1.20 -8.75 -7.40
CA PRO A 87 -1.70 -10.08 -7.66
C PRO A 87 -3.01 -10.02 -8.45
N ASN A 88 -3.26 -11.00 -9.31
CA ASN A 88 -4.43 -11.05 -10.21
C ASN A 88 -4.47 -9.99 -11.32
N ALA A 89 -3.40 -9.18 -11.46
CA ALA A 89 -3.23 -8.34 -12.61
C ALA A 89 -3.17 -9.18 -13.90
N ASP A 90 -3.89 -8.74 -14.94
CA ASP A 90 -3.72 -9.26 -16.29
C ASP A 90 -3.17 -8.19 -17.22
N ASN A 91 -2.68 -8.61 -18.39
CA ASN A 91 -2.19 -7.72 -19.44
C ASN A 91 -3.22 -6.67 -19.87
N ALA A 92 -4.51 -6.85 -19.58
CA ALA A 92 -5.54 -5.90 -19.95
C ALA A 92 -5.69 -4.78 -18.91
N ASN A 93 -5.45 -5.07 -17.63
CA ASN A 93 -5.82 -4.16 -16.55
C ASN A 93 -4.67 -3.68 -15.68
N ALA A 94 -3.64 -4.49 -15.40
CA ALA A 94 -2.80 -4.18 -14.23
C ALA A 94 -1.33 -4.61 -14.24
N ASP A 95 -0.88 -5.48 -15.15
CA ASP A 95 0.54 -5.83 -15.28
C ASP A 95 1.34 -4.59 -15.74
N LEU A 96 2.64 -4.54 -15.45
CA LEU A 96 3.53 -3.60 -16.14
C LEU A 96 3.66 -4.05 -17.59
N VAL A 97 2.97 -3.34 -18.48
CA VAL A 97 2.92 -3.64 -19.90
C VAL A 97 3.87 -2.75 -20.69
N TRP A 98 4.68 -3.39 -21.53
CA TRP A 98 5.59 -2.73 -22.48
C TRP A 98 5.66 -3.52 -23.82
N PRO A 99 5.83 -2.85 -24.98
CA PRO A 99 5.41 -1.48 -25.22
C PRO A 99 3.91 -1.32 -24.91
N SER A 100 3.45 -0.09 -24.68
CA SER A 100 2.07 0.13 -24.27
C SER A 100 1.11 -0.11 -25.43
N GLY A 101 -0.14 -0.46 -25.12
CA GLY A 101 -1.18 -0.72 -26.11
C GLY A 101 -1.47 -2.20 -26.38
N PRO A 102 -2.25 -2.51 -27.43
CA PRO A 102 -2.93 -3.80 -27.58
C PRO A 102 -2.01 -4.99 -27.87
N ASN A 103 -0.77 -4.73 -28.28
CA ASN A 103 0.24 -5.76 -28.55
C ASN A 103 1.32 -5.83 -27.47
N GLY A 104 1.18 -5.06 -26.38
CA GLY A 104 2.11 -5.06 -25.28
C GLY A 104 2.13 -6.41 -24.55
N LEU A 105 3.28 -6.73 -23.97
CA LEU A 105 3.45 -7.89 -23.12
C LEU A 105 3.55 -7.44 -21.67
N GLY A 106 3.10 -8.30 -20.77
CA GLY A 106 3.37 -8.18 -19.34
C GLY A 106 4.84 -8.44 -19.03
N TYR A 107 5.34 -7.79 -18.00
CA TYR A 107 6.73 -7.90 -17.55
C TYR A 107 6.88 -7.94 -16.04
N ALA A 108 5.88 -7.51 -15.27
CA ALA A 108 6.00 -7.37 -13.84
C ALA A 108 4.70 -7.71 -13.13
N TYR A 109 4.67 -8.85 -12.45
CA TYR A 109 3.50 -9.29 -11.69
C TYR A 109 3.36 -8.49 -10.40
N GLU A 110 4.44 -8.38 -9.61
CA GLU A 110 4.44 -7.63 -8.34
C GLU A 110 5.86 -7.18 -7.97
N PHE A 111 6.06 -5.88 -7.77
CA PHE A 111 7.34 -5.30 -7.35
C PHE A 111 7.12 -4.26 -6.27
N GLY A 112 8.11 -3.98 -5.44
CA GLY A 112 7.96 -2.90 -4.47
C GLY A 112 9.18 -2.71 -3.57
N PRO A 113 9.26 -1.57 -2.87
CA PRO A 113 10.37 -1.28 -1.98
C PRO A 113 10.32 -2.17 -0.74
N MET A 114 11.48 -2.69 -0.36
CA MET A 114 11.67 -3.44 0.88
C MET A 114 12.79 -2.81 1.68
N ILE A 115 12.53 -2.54 2.97
CA ILE A 115 13.54 -2.03 3.89
C ILE A 115 13.64 -2.99 5.07
N GLY A 116 14.86 -3.37 5.44
CA GLY A 116 15.11 -4.19 6.62
C GLY A 116 16.18 -3.57 7.50
N ALA A 117 16.07 -3.78 8.81
CA ALA A 117 17.11 -3.37 9.75
C ALA A 117 17.29 -4.35 10.91
N GLU A 118 18.53 -4.44 11.39
CA GLU A 118 18.86 -5.18 12.61
C GLU A 118 18.63 -4.28 13.83
N VAL A 119 17.81 -4.75 14.77
CA VAL A 119 17.42 -4.00 15.99
C VAL A 119 17.48 -4.89 17.23
N ILE A 120 17.45 -4.27 18.41
CA ILE A 120 17.29 -4.96 19.69
C ILE A 120 15.83 -4.81 20.11
N ASP A 121 15.14 -5.94 20.26
CA ASP A 121 13.73 -6.00 20.66
C ASP A 121 13.54 -5.71 22.16
N ALA A 122 12.29 -5.77 22.64
CA ALA A 122 11.97 -5.54 24.05
C ALA A 122 12.53 -6.63 25.00
N ASN A 123 12.87 -7.81 24.48
CA ASN A 123 13.47 -8.91 25.24
C ASN A 123 15.00 -8.81 25.34
N GLY A 124 15.61 -7.89 24.57
CA GLY A 124 17.06 -7.74 24.47
C GLY A 124 17.69 -8.61 23.39
N ASP A 125 16.89 -9.26 22.55
CA ASP A 125 17.35 -10.10 21.46
C ASP A 125 17.63 -9.26 20.20
N THR A 126 18.64 -9.68 19.44
CA THR A 126 18.93 -9.09 18.13
C THR A 126 18.03 -9.73 17.08
N ILE A 127 17.18 -8.93 16.46
CA ILE A 127 16.23 -9.36 15.42
C ILE A 127 16.44 -8.57 14.12
N SER A 128 15.96 -9.12 13.01
CA SER A 128 15.85 -8.41 11.73
C SER A 128 14.38 -8.13 11.46
N VAL A 129 14.00 -6.86 11.43
CA VAL A 129 12.66 -6.45 11.02
C VAL A 129 12.72 -6.11 9.53
N ILE A 130 11.73 -6.58 8.77
CA ILE A 130 11.57 -6.30 7.35
C ILE A 130 10.21 -5.61 7.17
N THR A 131 10.19 -4.59 6.33
CA THR A 131 8.98 -3.90 5.91
C THR A 131 8.89 -3.96 4.39
N ASP A 132 7.79 -4.49 3.89
CA ASP A 132 7.49 -4.64 2.47
C ASP A 132 6.03 -4.28 2.12
N GLY A 133 5.76 -4.33 0.82
CA GLY A 133 4.51 -3.95 0.18
C GLY A 133 3.73 -5.11 -0.44
N PHE A 134 4.06 -6.38 -0.18
CA PHE A 134 3.36 -7.52 -0.80
C PHE A 134 1.87 -7.55 -0.46
N ILE A 135 1.01 -7.58 -1.48
CA ILE A 135 -0.45 -7.64 -1.34
C ILE A 135 -0.93 -9.09 -1.22
N SER A 136 -0.17 -10.03 -1.80
CA SER A 136 -0.47 -11.46 -1.77
C SER A 136 -0.41 -12.01 -0.34
N LEU A 137 -1.42 -12.81 0.04
CA LEU A 137 -1.46 -13.50 1.33
C LEU A 137 -0.29 -14.49 1.53
N SER A 138 0.28 -15.05 0.46
CA SER A 138 1.38 -16.02 0.59
C SER A 138 2.74 -15.40 0.81
N ASP A 139 2.88 -14.11 0.50
CA ASP A 139 4.18 -13.45 0.36
C ASP A 139 4.34 -12.27 1.30
N GLY A 140 3.24 -11.57 1.63
CA GLY A 140 3.23 -10.52 2.65
C GLY A 140 2.88 -11.04 4.05
N ASP A 141 3.32 -10.29 5.07
CA ASP A 141 3.03 -10.58 6.47
C ASP A 141 1.80 -9.82 6.98
N TYR A 142 0.96 -10.53 7.73
CA TYR A 142 -0.33 -10.04 8.23
C TYR A 142 -0.58 -10.51 9.66
N GLU A 143 -1.32 -9.73 10.44
CA GLU A 143 -1.75 -10.15 11.77
C GLU A 143 -2.57 -11.46 11.68
N PRO A 144 -2.20 -12.50 12.46
CA PRO A 144 -2.80 -13.83 12.37
C PRO A 144 -4.33 -13.84 12.39
N GLY A 145 -4.94 -14.34 11.32
CA GLY A 145 -6.39 -14.47 11.19
C GLY A 145 -7.12 -13.18 10.80
N THR A 146 -6.39 -12.13 10.41
CA THR A 146 -6.94 -10.87 9.90
C THR A 146 -6.35 -10.54 8.53
N ALA A 147 -6.68 -9.36 7.99
CA ALA A 147 -6.03 -8.77 6.82
C ALA A 147 -5.32 -7.45 7.16
N ASN A 148 -5.01 -7.23 8.44
CA ASN A 148 -4.20 -6.08 8.88
C ASN A 148 -2.75 -6.40 8.51
N LYS A 149 -2.11 -5.53 7.74
CA LYS A 149 -0.77 -5.80 7.24
C LYS A 149 0.29 -5.48 8.29
N TRP A 150 1.35 -6.27 8.29
CA TRP A 150 2.58 -5.97 9.02
C TRP A 150 3.67 -5.54 8.05
N GLY A 151 3.48 -4.37 7.45
CA GLY A 151 4.34 -3.84 6.39
C GLY A 151 4.01 -2.39 6.10
N TRP A 152 4.14 -1.96 4.84
CA TRP A 152 3.74 -0.62 4.42
C TRP A 152 2.21 -0.44 4.46
N GLU A 153 1.76 0.60 5.14
CA GLU A 153 0.39 1.07 5.14
C GLU A 153 0.29 2.52 4.64
N PRO A 154 -0.76 2.84 3.85
CA PRO A 154 -0.88 4.14 3.20
C PRO A 154 -1.20 5.26 4.19
N ARG A 155 -0.46 6.36 4.09
CA ARG A 155 -0.60 7.49 5.00
C ARG A 155 -1.70 8.44 4.55
N LEU A 156 -2.48 8.93 5.52
CA LEU A 156 -3.53 9.93 5.28
C LEU A 156 -3.00 11.28 4.80
N GLY A 157 -3.79 11.94 3.96
CA GLY A 157 -3.56 13.34 3.55
C GLY A 157 -2.74 13.52 2.28
N PHE A 158 -2.54 12.46 1.50
CA PHE A 158 -1.81 12.48 0.23
C PHE A 158 -2.68 12.13 -0.99
N SER A 159 -3.96 11.82 -0.78
CA SER A 159 -4.95 11.68 -1.85
C SER A 159 -6.36 11.96 -1.33
N ASP A 160 -7.31 12.20 -2.22
CA ASP A 160 -8.70 12.50 -1.85
C ASP A 160 -9.39 11.27 -1.20
N GLN A 161 -10.02 11.44 -0.04
CA GLN A 161 -10.76 10.37 0.65
C GLN A 161 -12.03 9.91 -0.10
N ALA A 162 -12.56 10.75 -0.99
CA ALA A 162 -13.68 10.42 -1.88
C ALA A 162 -13.22 9.64 -3.13
N SER A 163 -11.94 9.71 -3.48
CA SER A 163 -11.37 8.99 -4.63
C SER A 163 -10.90 7.59 -4.25
N ASN A 164 -10.92 6.69 -5.24
CA ASN A 164 -10.28 5.38 -5.18
C ASN A 164 -8.88 5.38 -5.83
N GLU A 165 -8.44 6.54 -6.33
CA GLU A 165 -7.19 6.68 -7.07
C GLU A 165 -6.09 7.28 -6.21
N VAL A 166 -4.86 6.78 -6.41
CA VAL A 166 -3.66 7.45 -5.91
C VAL A 166 -3.51 8.79 -6.64
N ALA A 167 -3.05 9.83 -5.96
CA ALA A 167 -2.88 11.15 -6.57
C ALA A 167 -1.88 11.11 -7.74
N THR A 168 -2.30 11.63 -8.89
CA THR A 168 -1.45 11.80 -10.07
C THR A 168 -1.42 13.26 -10.53
N PHE A 169 -0.32 13.68 -11.12
CA PHE A 169 -0.14 15.06 -11.60
C PHE A 169 -1.15 15.44 -12.69
N THR A 170 -1.51 14.50 -13.56
CA THR A 170 -2.36 14.74 -14.74
C THR A 170 -3.84 14.57 -14.49
N ASP A 171 -4.24 14.27 -13.25
CA ASP A 171 -5.63 14.02 -12.93
C ASP A 171 -6.50 15.26 -13.20
N LEU A 172 -7.76 15.00 -13.54
CA LEU A 172 -8.72 16.01 -13.93
C LEU A 172 -9.72 16.25 -12.81
N ASP A 173 -10.21 17.49 -12.72
CA ASP A 173 -11.39 17.87 -11.94
C ASP A 173 -12.64 17.47 -12.75
N ARG A 174 -13.14 16.25 -12.57
CA ARG A 174 -14.29 15.73 -13.33
C ARG A 174 -15.60 16.03 -12.63
N ASP A 175 -15.60 16.14 -11.30
CA ASP A 175 -16.79 16.49 -10.53
C ASP A 175 -17.02 18.00 -10.37
N LEU A 176 -16.08 18.81 -10.85
CA LEU A 176 -16.11 20.27 -10.93
C LEU A 176 -16.14 20.94 -9.55
N ASP A 177 -15.48 20.32 -8.57
CA ASP A 177 -15.34 20.85 -7.21
C ASP A 177 -14.20 21.88 -7.06
N GLY A 178 -13.38 22.05 -8.11
CA GLY A 178 -12.27 22.99 -8.17
C GLY A 178 -10.89 22.39 -7.89
N LYS A 179 -10.79 21.06 -7.75
CA LYS A 179 -9.57 20.29 -7.47
C LYS A 179 -9.53 19.04 -8.37
N PRO A 180 -8.35 18.56 -8.82
CA PRO A 180 -8.28 17.23 -9.41
C PRO A 180 -8.85 16.14 -8.48
N ASP A 181 -9.61 15.19 -9.03
CA ASP A 181 -10.43 14.25 -8.25
C ASP A 181 -9.61 13.42 -7.23
N SER A 182 -8.35 13.12 -7.54
CA SER A 182 -7.43 12.33 -6.71
C SER A 182 -6.61 13.16 -5.72
N TRP A 183 -6.57 14.49 -5.85
CA TRP A 183 -5.75 15.34 -4.99
C TRP A 183 -6.43 15.57 -3.64
N PRO A 184 -5.68 15.67 -2.53
CA PRO A 184 -6.26 15.99 -1.24
C PRO A 184 -6.51 17.50 -1.07
N GLU A 185 -7.48 17.84 -0.23
CA GLU A 185 -7.85 19.23 0.12
C GLU A 185 -6.68 20.07 0.68
N ASN A 186 -5.78 19.44 1.45
CA ASN A 186 -4.66 20.10 2.09
C ASN A 186 -3.55 20.57 1.12
N TRP A 187 -3.68 20.32 -0.19
CA TRP A 187 -2.79 20.85 -1.23
C TRP A 187 -3.24 22.19 -1.81
N PHE A 188 -4.33 22.79 -1.28
CA PHE A 188 -4.70 24.14 -1.63
C PHE A 188 -3.65 25.15 -1.14
N ASN A 189 -3.07 25.91 -2.06
CA ASN A 189 -2.13 26.97 -1.73
C ASN A 189 -2.87 28.31 -1.60
N GLU A 190 -3.09 28.76 -0.37
CA GLU A 190 -3.77 30.03 -0.05
C GLU A 190 -3.11 31.26 -0.67
N ALA A 191 -1.78 31.26 -0.80
CA ALA A 191 -1.06 32.41 -1.37
C ALA A 191 -1.25 32.52 -2.89
N LEU A 192 -1.42 31.40 -3.58
CA LEU A 192 -1.66 31.33 -5.01
C LEU A 192 -3.15 31.27 -5.36
N GLY A 193 -4.01 30.95 -4.39
CA GLY A 193 -5.46 30.83 -4.56
C GLY A 193 -5.86 29.63 -5.43
N ARG A 194 -5.07 28.55 -5.43
CA ARG A 194 -5.31 27.33 -6.20
C ARG A 194 -4.61 26.13 -5.60
N TYR A 195 -5.03 24.94 -6.02
CA TYR A 195 -4.30 23.71 -5.79
C TYR A 195 -2.95 23.69 -6.54
N VAL A 196 -1.95 23.10 -5.89
CA VAL A 196 -0.56 23.03 -6.37
C VAL A 196 -0.07 21.61 -6.23
N TRP A 197 0.48 21.05 -7.31
CA TRP A 197 1.11 19.74 -7.24
C TRP A 197 2.46 19.87 -6.51
N PRO A 198 2.72 19.03 -5.49
CA PRO A 198 3.99 19.06 -4.77
C PRO A 198 5.06 18.36 -5.63
N ALA A 199 5.48 18.98 -6.72
CA ALA A 199 6.40 18.36 -7.69
C ALA A 199 7.78 18.06 -7.08
N PHE A 200 8.42 16.99 -7.54
CA PHE A 200 9.73 16.57 -7.02
C PHE A 200 10.83 17.64 -7.13
N LEU A 201 10.81 18.44 -8.20
CA LEU A 201 11.80 19.51 -8.43
C LEU A 201 11.39 20.86 -7.80
N GLY A 202 10.34 20.87 -6.99
CA GLY A 202 9.71 22.05 -6.40
C GLY A 202 8.28 22.22 -6.88
N ASP A 203 7.44 22.87 -6.07
CA ASP A 203 6.03 23.14 -6.37
C ASP A 203 5.83 23.70 -7.80
N ASP A 204 4.96 23.04 -8.58
CA ASP A 204 4.70 23.30 -10.01
C ASP A 204 5.93 23.29 -10.95
N ALA A 205 7.10 22.81 -10.51
CA ALA A 205 8.24 22.60 -11.41
C ALA A 205 7.99 21.36 -12.28
N THR A 206 7.57 21.54 -13.54
CA THR A 206 7.31 20.40 -14.41
C THR A 206 8.56 19.91 -15.15
N THR A 207 8.67 18.60 -15.25
CA THR A 207 9.50 17.90 -16.25
C THR A 207 8.89 16.55 -16.69
N PRO A 208 8.11 15.78 -15.87
CA PRO A 208 7.51 14.54 -16.33
C PRO A 208 6.12 14.77 -16.98
N ASP A 209 5.74 13.88 -17.89
CA ASP A 209 4.40 13.85 -18.49
C ASP A 209 3.39 13.12 -17.59
N GLU A 210 3.88 12.24 -16.72
CA GLU A 210 3.11 11.61 -15.65
C GLU A 210 3.92 11.54 -14.36
N GLU A 211 3.29 11.85 -13.22
CA GLU A 211 3.86 11.70 -11.89
C GLU A 211 2.82 11.16 -10.91
N VAL A 212 3.19 10.13 -10.15
CA VAL A 212 2.41 9.61 -9.01
C VAL A 212 3.09 10.06 -7.74
N PHE A 213 2.31 10.46 -6.72
CA PHE A 213 2.84 10.78 -5.40
C PHE A 213 1.95 10.23 -4.29
N TYR A 214 2.56 9.51 -3.35
CA TYR A 214 1.93 9.10 -2.10
C TYR A 214 2.97 8.87 -1.01
N VAL A 215 2.49 8.68 0.22
CA VAL A 215 3.32 8.36 1.37
C VAL A 215 2.72 7.15 2.08
N MET A 216 3.60 6.31 2.61
CA MET A 216 3.25 5.16 3.43
C MET A 216 4.19 5.07 4.64
N ASP A 217 3.80 4.31 5.65
CA ASP A 217 4.62 4.05 6.84
C ASP A 217 4.45 2.62 7.34
N ASP A 218 5.30 2.21 8.28
CA ASP A 218 5.30 0.85 8.83
C ASP A 218 4.87 0.78 10.29
N PHE A 219 4.14 1.80 10.76
CA PHE A 219 3.88 2.01 12.17
C PHE A 219 2.98 0.92 12.78
N ASP A 220 2.29 0.16 11.95
CA ASP A 220 1.41 -0.93 12.36
C ASP A 220 2.05 -2.31 12.26
N ASN A 221 3.32 -2.41 11.82
CA ASN A 221 4.03 -3.68 11.79
C ASN A 221 4.33 -4.18 13.21
N ALA A 222 3.39 -4.94 13.76
CA ALA A 222 3.47 -5.53 15.09
C ALA A 222 3.98 -6.97 15.10
N GLU A 223 4.62 -7.43 14.01
CA GLU A 223 5.18 -8.79 13.90
C GLU A 223 6.21 -9.06 15.01
N PHE A 224 6.97 -8.03 15.38
CA PHE A 224 8.02 -8.12 16.38
C PHE A 224 7.73 -7.23 17.58
N GLU A 225 8.16 -7.66 18.78
CA GLU A 225 8.12 -6.87 20.02
C GLU A 225 9.20 -5.77 20.04
N TYR A 226 9.18 -4.92 19.02
CA TYR A 226 10.05 -3.78 18.85
C TYR A 226 9.22 -2.48 18.81
N TYR A 227 9.68 -1.51 19.59
CA TYR A 227 9.01 -0.21 19.78
C TYR A 227 10.01 0.90 19.39
N PRO A 228 9.99 1.37 18.12
CA PRO A 228 10.92 2.37 17.60
C PRO A 228 10.83 3.74 18.30
N VAL A 229 9.66 4.08 18.85
CA VAL A 229 9.41 5.35 19.56
C VAL A 229 9.09 5.06 21.03
N PRO A 230 10.08 5.06 21.96
CA PRO A 230 9.82 4.79 23.37
C PRO A 230 8.82 5.72 24.05
N SER A 231 8.63 6.93 23.53
CA SER A 231 7.61 7.88 24.02
C SER A 231 6.19 7.57 23.54
N ASP A 232 6.04 6.75 22.50
CA ASP A 232 4.77 6.36 21.89
C ASP A 232 4.82 4.91 21.39
N SER A 233 4.32 4.00 22.23
CA SER A 233 4.29 2.57 21.93
C SER A 233 3.29 2.18 20.85
N SER A 234 2.49 3.12 20.32
CA SER A 234 1.59 2.84 19.19
C SER A 234 2.35 2.73 17.87
N VAL A 235 3.55 3.31 17.78
CA VAL A 235 4.44 3.14 16.63
C VAL A 235 5.22 1.83 16.79
N ARG A 236 4.99 0.90 15.86
CA ARG A 236 5.69 -0.37 15.69
C ARG A 236 6.54 -0.34 14.41
N GLY A 237 6.87 -1.49 13.84
CA GLY A 237 7.77 -1.60 12.70
C GLY A 237 9.14 -1.00 13.00
N LEU A 238 9.82 -0.51 11.97
CA LEU A 238 11.08 0.21 12.10
C LEU A 238 10.87 1.70 12.43
N GLY A 239 9.65 2.21 12.34
CA GLY A 239 9.34 3.63 12.52
C GLY A 239 9.79 4.43 11.30
N LEU A 240 9.50 3.90 10.12
CA LEU A 240 9.88 4.47 8.83
C LEU A 240 8.66 5.09 8.15
N GLU A 241 8.87 6.28 7.59
CA GLU A 241 7.98 6.87 6.59
C GLU A 241 8.66 6.79 5.23
N LEU A 242 7.90 6.43 4.20
CA LEU A 242 8.36 6.32 2.84
C LEU A 242 7.50 7.18 1.91
N GLN A 243 8.13 8.22 1.35
CA GLN A 243 7.53 9.00 0.27
C GLN A 243 7.89 8.35 -1.06
N VAL A 244 6.86 8.05 -1.86
CA VAL A 244 7.00 7.35 -3.13
C VAL A 244 6.63 8.29 -4.26
N ARG A 245 7.51 8.37 -5.26
CA ARG A 245 7.25 9.03 -6.53
C ARG A 245 7.57 8.12 -7.69
N MET A 246 6.73 8.19 -8.72
CA MET A 246 6.95 7.47 -9.97
C MET A 246 6.77 8.44 -11.13
N PHE A 247 7.68 8.40 -12.11
CA PHE A 247 7.68 9.34 -13.23
C PHE A 247 7.72 8.60 -14.56
N GLN A 248 6.97 9.12 -15.53
CA GLN A 248 7.12 8.78 -16.94
C GLN A 248 7.30 10.04 -17.76
N PHE A 249 8.13 9.93 -18.79
CA PHE A 249 8.46 11.00 -19.71
C PHE A 249 8.14 10.55 -21.13
N ASN A 250 7.32 11.33 -21.82
CA ASN A 250 7.02 11.16 -23.24
C ASN A 250 8.15 11.78 -24.09
N ASN A 251 9.36 11.25 -23.91
CA ASN A 251 10.56 11.66 -24.59
C ASN A 251 11.22 10.42 -25.21
N PRO A 252 11.66 10.43 -26.48
CA PRO A 252 12.29 9.27 -27.10
C PRO A 252 13.51 8.67 -26.36
N LEU A 253 14.15 9.44 -25.46
CA LEU A 253 15.24 8.94 -24.63
C LEU A 253 14.80 8.25 -23.33
N ALA A 254 13.52 8.36 -22.98
CA ALA A 254 12.90 7.86 -21.76
C ALA A 254 11.54 7.17 -22.00
N GLU A 255 11.17 6.94 -23.25
CA GLU A 255 9.88 6.36 -23.62
C GLU A 255 9.72 4.92 -23.11
N ASP A 256 10.84 4.21 -22.95
CA ASP A 256 10.93 2.85 -22.39
C ASP A 256 11.37 2.82 -20.90
N LEU A 257 11.29 3.94 -20.18
CA LEU A 257 11.74 4.04 -18.78
C LEU A 257 10.63 4.50 -17.84
N ILE A 258 10.57 3.88 -16.66
CA ILE A 258 9.85 4.40 -15.50
C ILE A 258 10.88 4.73 -14.42
N PHE A 259 10.78 5.91 -13.82
CA PHE A 259 11.66 6.32 -12.73
C PHE A 259 10.94 6.18 -11.40
N LEU A 260 11.56 5.50 -10.44
CA LEU A 260 11.06 5.34 -9.09
C LEU A 260 11.97 6.11 -8.13
N VAL A 261 11.39 6.99 -7.31
CA VAL A 261 12.12 7.72 -6.28
C VAL A 261 11.48 7.47 -4.93
N TYR A 262 12.29 6.91 -4.04
CA TYR A 262 11.94 6.55 -2.68
C TYR A 262 12.69 7.46 -1.71
N THR A 263 11.97 8.30 -0.96
CA THR A 263 12.55 9.07 0.15
C THR A 263 12.16 8.42 1.46
N ILE A 264 13.13 7.78 2.10
CA ILE A 264 12.95 7.03 3.35
C ILE A 264 13.36 7.91 4.52
N THR A 265 12.46 8.08 5.49
CA THR A 265 12.70 8.86 6.70
C THR A 265 12.57 7.97 7.92
N ASN A 266 13.63 7.89 8.72
CA ASN A 266 13.54 7.32 10.06
C ASN A 266 12.91 8.37 10.99
N VAL A 267 11.62 8.20 11.30
CA VAL A 267 10.90 9.07 12.24
C VAL A 267 10.99 8.55 13.69
N SER A 268 11.63 7.40 13.89
CA SER A 268 11.80 6.82 15.21
C SER A 268 12.75 7.62 16.11
N GLU A 269 12.66 7.39 17.42
CA GLU A 269 13.61 7.93 18.40
C GLU A 269 14.89 7.09 18.51
N LYS A 270 14.94 5.96 17.80
CA LYS A 270 16.07 5.03 17.80
C LYS A 270 16.89 5.16 16.52
N THR A 271 18.20 5.13 16.64
CA THR A 271 19.08 5.07 15.48
C THR A 271 19.12 3.66 14.92
N LEU A 272 18.75 3.49 13.64
CA LEU A 272 18.92 2.24 12.92
C LEU A 272 20.36 2.17 12.37
N ASN A 273 21.19 1.29 12.95
CA ASN A 273 22.63 1.24 12.64
C ASN A 273 22.98 0.36 11.43
N LYS A 274 22.15 -0.66 11.15
CA LYS A 274 22.33 -1.59 10.05
C LYS A 274 21.03 -1.65 9.27
N VAL A 275 20.98 -0.94 8.14
CA VAL A 275 19.80 -0.83 7.30
C VAL A 275 20.14 -1.36 5.91
N HIS A 276 19.24 -2.17 5.38
CA HIS A 276 19.27 -2.70 4.03
C HIS A 276 18.06 -2.14 3.27
N LEU A 277 18.33 -1.61 2.08
CA LEU A 277 17.31 -1.18 1.13
C LEU A 277 17.37 -2.12 -0.07
N GLY A 278 16.20 -2.55 -0.53
CA GLY A 278 16.05 -3.33 -1.73
C GLY A 278 14.67 -3.17 -2.34
N MET A 279 14.40 -4.05 -3.29
CA MET A 279 13.11 -4.20 -3.94
C MET A 279 12.84 -5.69 -4.05
N PHE A 280 11.62 -6.11 -3.73
CA PHE A 280 11.15 -7.43 -4.12
C PHE A 280 10.62 -7.37 -5.56
N GLY A 281 10.65 -8.50 -6.26
CA GLY A 281 10.18 -8.55 -7.64
C GLY A 281 9.77 -9.95 -8.04
N ASP A 282 8.57 -10.04 -8.60
CA ASP A 282 8.01 -11.20 -9.28
C ASP A 282 7.91 -10.85 -10.78
N PRO A 283 8.99 -11.05 -11.56
CA PRO A 283 9.00 -10.74 -12.98
C PRO A 283 8.01 -11.64 -13.71
N HIS A 284 7.38 -11.08 -14.74
CA HIS A 284 6.36 -11.79 -15.52
C HIS A 284 6.65 -11.70 -17.01
N ILE A 285 7.87 -12.04 -17.41
CA ILE A 285 8.39 -11.68 -18.72
C ILE A 285 7.67 -12.48 -19.81
N GLY A 286 6.88 -11.80 -20.64
CA GLY A 286 6.05 -12.46 -21.66
C GLY A 286 4.59 -12.64 -21.23
N GLY A 287 4.26 -12.26 -19.99
CA GLY A 287 2.91 -12.12 -19.45
C GLY A 287 2.29 -13.39 -18.85
N PRO A 288 0.98 -13.34 -18.48
CA PRO A 288 0.26 -14.33 -17.65
C PRO A 288 0.23 -15.77 -18.13
N ASN A 289 0.65 -16.03 -19.36
CA ASN A 289 0.67 -17.37 -19.92
C ASN A 289 2.08 -17.99 -20.00
N ASP A 290 3.12 -17.24 -19.63
CA ASP A 290 4.53 -17.63 -19.79
C ASP A 290 5.31 -17.50 -18.47
N PHE A 291 4.71 -17.98 -17.37
CA PHE A 291 5.30 -17.89 -16.01
C PHE A 291 5.96 -19.19 -15.54
N SER A 292 6.01 -20.23 -16.39
CA SER A 292 6.36 -21.58 -15.93
C SER A 292 7.85 -21.78 -15.62
N ASP A 293 8.68 -20.88 -16.13
CA ASP A 293 10.13 -20.81 -15.95
C ASP A 293 10.57 -19.61 -15.08
N ASP A 294 9.62 -18.83 -14.57
CA ASP A 294 9.82 -17.75 -13.60
C ASP A 294 9.95 -18.29 -12.15
#